data_AF-A0A0G1WUC7-F1
#
_entry.id   AF-A0A0G1WUC7-F1
#
_cell.length_a   1.000
_cell.length_b   1.000
_cell.length_c   1.000
_cell.angle_alpha   90.00
_cell.angle_beta   90.00
_cell.angle_gamma   90.00
#
_symmetry.space_group_name_H-M   'P 1'
#
loop_
_entity.id
_entity.type
_entity.pdbx_description
1 polymer ?
#
loop_
_entity_poly.entity_id
_entity_poly.type
_entity_poly.pdbx_seq_one_letter_code
_entity_poly.pdbx_strand_id
1 'polypeptide(L)'
;MDFLKHTLWPGIKVRLTFWWWVVKYGGKKNIPQELIFGKISGSMERMKESLIQAMRHMPKNLSEAEKKEFFDLLRTAEALENEVEKTKKN
;
A
#
# COMPACT_ATOMS: atom_id res chain seq x y z
N MET A 1 32.79 2.13 22.14
CA MET A 1 32.52 1.21 21.00
C MET A 1 31.03 1.15 20.63
N ASP A 2 30.10 1.46 21.54
CA ASP A 2 28.65 1.38 21.28
C ASP A 2 28.09 2.42 20.31
N PHE A 3 28.57 3.67 20.34
CA PHE A 3 28.06 4.73 19.45
C PHE A 3 28.29 4.44 17.95
N LEU A 4 29.44 3.85 17.64
CA LEU A 4 29.78 3.43 16.27
C LEU A 4 28.85 2.34 15.76
N LYS A 5 28.48 1.39 16.63
CA LYS A 5 27.66 0.23 16.30
C LYS A 5 26.17 0.55 16.25
N HIS A 6 25.70 1.46 17.11
CA HIS A 6 24.28 1.79 17.24
C HIS A 6 23.85 3.06 16.50
N THR A 7 24.78 3.93 16.11
CA THR A 7 24.44 5.22 15.48
C THR A 7 25.06 5.37 14.09
N LEU A 8 26.35 5.08 13.94
CA LEU A 8 27.07 5.23 12.66
C LEU A 8 26.81 4.08 11.69
N TRP A 9 26.92 2.84 12.15
CA TRP A 9 26.72 1.66 11.30
C TRP A 9 25.32 1.56 10.68
N PRO A 10 24.22 1.85 11.41
CA PRO A 10 22.88 1.90 10.81
C PRO A 10 22.75 3.00 9.76
N GLY A 11 23.32 4.19 10.02
CA GLY A 11 23.28 5.31 9.07
C GLY A 11 24.04 5.02 7.77
N ILE A 12 25.21 4.39 7.87
CA ILE A 12 26.00 3.95 6.72
C ILE A 12 25.25 2.86 5.95
N LYS A 13 24.68 1.87 6.66
CA LYS A 13 23.91 0.78 6.05
C LYS A 13 22.72 1.31 5.25
N VAL A 14 21.92 2.21 5.83
CA VAL A 14 20.78 2.84 5.14
C VAL A 14 21.23 3.60 3.90
N ARG A 15 22.29 4.41 3.99
CA ARG A 15 22.83 5.15 2.85
C ARG A 15 23.33 4.24 1.74
N LEU A 16 24.05 3.16 2.07
CA LEU A 16 24.54 2.20 1.08
C LEU A 16 23.40 1.42 0.42
N THR A 17 22.40 0.98 1.19
CA THR A 17 21.22 0.31 0.63
C THR A 17 20.45 1.24 -0.31
N PHE A 18 20.29 2.51 0.07
CA PHE A 18 19.67 3.52 -0.79
C PHE A 18 20.49 3.76 -2.06
N TRP A 19 21.82 3.89 -1.94
CA TRP A 19 22.69 4.13 -3.08
C TRP A 19 22.74 2.95 -4.05
N TRP A 20 22.80 1.72 -3.53
CA TRP A 20 22.65 0.50 -4.31
C TRP A 20 21.31 0.46 -5.07
N TRP A 21 20.23 0.89 -4.40
CA TRP A 21 18.91 1.02 -5.03
C TRP A 21 18.91 2.05 -6.16
N VAL A 22 19.52 3.21 -5.94
CA VAL A 22 19.63 4.27 -6.96
C VAL A 22 20.42 3.80 -8.17
N VAL A 23 21.53 3.09 -7.95
CA VAL A 23 22.37 2.56 -9.04
C VAL A 23 21.66 1.44 -9.79
N LYS A 24 21.05 0.49 -9.07
CA LYS A 24 20.39 -0.67 -9.67
C LYS A 24 19.09 -0.32 -10.40
N TYR A 25 18.34 0.64 -9.86
CA TYR A 25 17.00 0.99 -10.33
C TYR A 25 16.90 2.44 -10.81
N GLY A 26 18.00 3.08 -11.22
CA GLY A 26 17.98 4.42 -11.82
C GLY A 26 17.37 5.55 -10.97
N GLY A 27 17.28 5.37 -9.64
CA GLY A 27 16.71 6.34 -8.69
C GLY A 27 15.19 6.30 -8.55
N LYS A 28 14.61 7.35 -7.90
CA LYS A 28 13.16 7.48 -7.59
C LYS A 28 12.21 7.28 -8.79
N LYS A 29 12.71 7.36 -10.03
CA LYS A 29 11.92 7.31 -11.25
C LYS A 29 11.74 5.91 -11.84
N ASN A 30 12.53 4.90 -11.43
CA ASN A 30 12.46 3.55 -11.99
C ASN A 30 12.26 2.49 -10.89
N ILE A 31 11.29 2.73 -10.00
CA ILE A 31 10.91 1.73 -9.00
C ILE A 31 10.35 0.52 -9.76
N PRO A 32 10.85 -0.70 -9.51
CA PRO A 32 10.31 -1.91 -10.14
C PRO A 32 8.81 -1.99 -9.96
N GLN A 33 8.12 -2.23 -11.06
CA GLN A 33 6.67 -2.36 -11.08
C GLN A 33 6.22 -3.46 -10.10
N GLU A 34 6.97 -4.56 -9.96
CA GLU A 34 6.67 -5.62 -8.99
C GLU A 34 6.55 -5.12 -7.54
N LEU A 35 7.37 -4.15 -7.14
CA LEU A 35 7.41 -3.62 -5.77
C LEU A 35 6.30 -2.59 -5.54
N ILE A 36 6.01 -1.78 -6.56
CA ILE A 36 4.88 -0.84 -6.52
C ILE A 36 3.58 -1.63 -6.46
N PHE A 37 3.35 -2.55 -7.41
CA PHE A 37 2.12 -3.34 -7.47
C PHE A 37 1.98 -4.23 -6.24
N GLY A 38 3.06 -4.84 -5.75
CA GLY A 38 3.01 -5.60 -4.49
C GLY A 38 2.58 -4.73 -3.30
N LYS A 39 3.08 -3.50 -3.19
CA LYS A 39 2.66 -2.58 -2.12
C LYS A 39 1.22 -2.09 -2.29
N ILE A 40 0.78 -1.86 -3.52
CA ILE A 40 -0.59 -1.47 -3.84
C ILE A 40 -1.57 -2.60 -3.52
N SER A 41 -1.31 -3.83 -3.99
CA SER A 41 -2.13 -5.01 -3.69
C SER A 41 -2.27 -5.23 -2.19
N GLY A 42 -1.16 -5.20 -1.43
CA GLY A 42 -1.21 -5.34 0.03
C GLY A 42 -1.86 -4.16 0.75
N SER A 43 -2.00 -3.00 0.11
CA SER A 43 -2.77 -1.88 0.67
C SER A 43 -4.26 -1.99 0.35
N MET A 44 -4.61 -2.51 -0.83
CA MET A 44 -5.99 -2.82 -1.21
C MET A 44 -6.59 -3.93 -0.37
N GLU A 45 -5.84 -5.00 -0.10
CA GLU A 45 -6.30 -6.10 0.75
C GLU A 45 -6.65 -5.60 2.16
N ARG A 46 -5.78 -4.78 2.75
CA ARG A 46 -6.04 -4.12 4.05
C ARG A 46 -7.24 -3.17 4.00
N MET A 47 -7.42 -2.44 2.91
CA MET A 47 -8.57 -1.55 2.72
C MET A 47 -9.88 -2.36 2.65
N LYS A 48 -9.89 -3.49 1.93
CA LYS A 48 -11.02 -4.41 1.84
C LYS A 48 -11.37 -5.00 3.19
N GLU A 49 -10.39 -5.48 3.94
CA GLU A 49 -10.60 -5.96 5.31
C GLU A 49 -11.19 -4.87 6.20
N SER A 50 -10.69 -3.64 6.10
CA SER A 50 -11.19 -2.50 6.87
C SER A 50 -12.64 -2.15 6.51
N LEU A 51 -13.00 -2.20 5.22
CA LEU A 51 -14.37 -2.00 4.77
C LEU A 51 -15.29 -3.13 5.26
N ILE A 52 -14.85 -4.39 5.20
CA ILE A 52 -15.63 -5.53 5.74
C ILE A 52 -15.84 -5.38 7.25
N GLN A 53 -14.81 -4.95 8.00
CA GLN A 53 -14.95 -4.67 9.43
C GLN A 53 -15.89 -3.49 9.70
N ALA A 54 -15.78 -2.41 8.93
CA ALA A 54 -16.70 -1.28 9.02
C ALA A 54 -18.16 -1.70 8.75
N MET A 55 -18.38 -2.59 7.78
CA MET A 55 -19.69 -3.18 7.51
C MET A 55 -20.21 -4.00 8.69
N ARG A 56 -19.37 -4.81 9.32
CA ARG A 56 -19.75 -5.63 10.50
C ARG A 56 -20.12 -4.79 11.71
N HIS A 57 -19.48 -3.63 11.86
CA HIS A 57 -19.73 -2.70 12.96
C HIS A 57 -20.68 -1.55 12.57
N MET A 58 -21.36 -1.64 11.44
CA MET A 58 -22.30 -0.61 11.02
C MET A 58 -23.45 -0.44 12.01
N PRO A 59 -23.75 0.79 12.43
CA PRO A 59 -24.93 1.07 13.23
C PRO A 59 -26.21 0.72 12.45
N LYS A 60 -27.17 0.04 13.09
CA LYS A 60 -28.43 -0.39 12.44
C LYS A 60 -29.33 0.78 12.02
N ASN A 61 -29.06 1.97 12.53
CA ASN A 61 -29.78 3.22 12.31
C ASN A 61 -29.16 4.13 11.25
N LEU A 62 -28.31 3.60 10.37
CA LEU A 62 -27.79 4.35 9.22
C LEU A 62 -28.92 4.81 8.30
N SER A 63 -28.78 6.05 7.82
CA SER A 63 -29.63 6.56 6.74
C SER A 63 -29.36 5.80 5.44
N GLU A 64 -30.36 5.76 4.56
CA GLU A 64 -30.21 5.13 3.24
C GLU A 64 -29.12 5.81 2.39
N ALA A 65 -28.85 7.10 2.63
CA ALA A 65 -27.77 7.83 1.97
C ALA A 65 -26.38 7.31 2.39
N GLU A 66 -26.15 7.13 3.70
CA GLU A 66 -24.87 6.63 4.22
C GLU A 66 -24.62 5.17 3.80
N LYS A 67 -25.67 4.34 3.76
CA LYS A 67 -25.56 2.97 3.24
C LYS A 67 -25.15 2.98 1.77
N LYS A 68 -25.78 3.84 0.97
CA LYS A 68 -25.47 3.97 -0.45
C LYS A 68 -24.03 4.42 -0.69
N GLU A 69 -23.57 5.45 0.02
CA GLU A 69 -22.17 5.92 -0.06
C GLU A 69 -21.19 4.81 0.31
N PHE A 70 -21.50 4.03 1.33
CA PHE A 70 -20.65 2.92 1.74
C PHE A 70 -20.57 1.83 0.66
N PHE A 71 -21.69 1.46 0.04
CA PHE A 71 -21.69 0.51 -1.08
C PHE A 71 -20.96 1.05 -2.32
N ASP A 72 -21.08 2.35 -2.60
CA ASP A 72 -20.33 2.98 -3.68
C ASP A 72 -18.81 2.97 -3.42
N LEU A 73 -18.38 3.18 -2.16
CA LEU A 73 -16.98 3.05 -1.76
C LEU A 73 -16.46 1.61 -1.93
N LEU A 74 -17.25 0.62 -1.53
CA LEU A 74 -16.93 -0.80 -1.71
C LEU A 74 -16.79 -1.17 -3.19
N ARG A 75 -17.70 -0.69 -4.03
CA ARG A 75 -17.65 -0.92 -5.48
C ARG A 75 -16.44 -0.24 -6.12
N THR A 76 -16.09 0.97 -5.67
CA THR A 76 -14.91 1.69 -6.15
C THR A 76 -13.63 0.95 -5.77
N ALA A 77 -13.57 0.41 -4.56
CA ALA A 77 -12.45 -0.40 -4.09
C ALA A 77 -12.25 -1.67 -4.95
N GLU A 78 -13.32 -2.39 -5.28
CA GLU A 78 -13.25 -3.57 -6.17
C GLU A 78 -12.86 -3.20 -7.61
N ALA A 79 -13.35 -2.07 -8.13
CA ALA A 79 -12.96 -1.60 -9.45
C ALA A 79 -11.46 -1.31 -9.52
N LEU A 80 -10.93 -0.64 -8.48
CA LEU A 80 -9.52 -0.32 -8.35
C LEU A 80 -8.67 -1.61 -8.23
N GLU A 81 -9.11 -2.60 -7.45
CA GLU A 81 -8.46 -3.92 -7.32
C GLU A 81 -8.33 -4.61 -8.70
N ASN A 82 -9.40 -4.58 -9.48
CA ASN A 82 -9.42 -5.14 -10.83
C ASN A 82 -8.50 -4.41 -11.82
N GLU A 83 -8.39 -3.09 -11.74
CA GLU A 83 -7.47 -2.32 -12.58
C GLU A 83 -6.00 -2.61 -12.25
N VAL A 84 -5.68 -2.74 -10.97
CA VAL A 84 -4.33 -3.11 -10.53
C VAL A 84 -3.94 -4.50 -11.01
N GLU A 85 -4.84 -5.48 -10.91
CA GLU A 85 -4.60 -6.84 -11.41
C GLU A 85 -4.46 -6.90 -12.94
N LYS A 86 -5.21 -6.08 -13.69
CA LYS A 86 -5.02 -5.95 -15.15
C LYS A 86 -3.65 -5.36 -15.50
N THR A 87 -3.23 -4.32 -14.79
CA THR A 87 -1.96 -3.63 -15.05
C THR A 87 -0.75 -4.48 -14.68
N LYS A 88 -0.90 -5.41 -13.73
CA LYS A 88 0.11 -6.41 -13.35
C LYS A 88 0.31 -7.53 -14.39
N LYS A 89 -0.69 -7.80 -15.24
CA LYS A 89 -0.65 -8.87 -16.26
C LYS A 89 -0.13 -8.40 -17.64
N ASN A 90 -0.09 -7.09 -17.88
CA ASN A 90 0.49 -6.46 -19.06
C ASN A 90 1.97 -6.13 -18.83
#